data_AF-A0AA42BZG7-F1
#
_entry.id   AF-A0AA42BZG7-F1
#
_cell.length_a   1.000
_cell.length_b   1.000
_cell.length_c   1.000
_cell.angle_alpha   90.00
_cell.angle_beta   90.00
_cell.angle_gamma   90.00
#
_symmetry.space_group_name_H-M   'P 1'
#
loop_
_entity.id
_entity.type
_entity.pdbx_description
1 polymer ?
#
loop_
_entity_poly.entity_id
_entity_poly.type
_entity_poly.pdbx_seq_one_letter_code
_entity_poly.pdbx_strand_id
1 'polypeptide(L)' 'MTDDDPLRAAFDNHQRAPRDIVPHVEHTLDDLRRLADGTLQVQVTHYEMSEYGVTQFTEWATVAHPIANTREEHR' A
#
# COMPACT_ATOMS: atom_id res chain seq x y z
N MET A 1 -20.64 -12.66 -39.69
CA MET A 1 -19.44 -13.11 -38.96
C MET A 1 -19.01 -11.93 -38.14
N THR A 2 -19.44 -11.91 -36.89
CA THR A 2 -19.17 -10.81 -35.95
C THR A 2 -17.68 -10.83 -35.62
N ASP A 3 -17.04 -9.67 -35.76
CA ASP A 3 -15.68 -9.40 -35.30
C ASP A 3 -15.52 -9.87 -33.85
N ASP A 4 -14.90 -11.04 -33.67
CA ASP A 4 -14.24 -11.41 -32.42
C ASP A 4 -13.03 -10.49 -32.29
N ASP A 5 -13.27 -9.23 -31.89
CA ASP A 5 -12.21 -8.32 -31.50
C ASP A 5 -11.76 -8.73 -30.08
N PRO A 6 -10.61 -9.42 -29.96
CA PRO A 6 -10.15 -9.95 -28.68
C PRO A 6 -9.84 -8.83 -27.69
N LEU A 7 -9.55 -7.61 -28.17
CA LEU A 7 -9.27 -6.47 -27.32
C LEU A 7 -10.55 -5.96 -26.67
N ARG A 8 -11.64 -5.90 -27.42
CA ARG A 8 -12.96 -5.51 -26.89
C ARG A 8 -13.47 -6.53 -25.88
N ALA A 9 -13.32 -7.82 -26.18
CA ALA A 9 -13.66 -8.90 -25.25
C ALA A 9 -12.84 -8.84 -23.95
N ALA A 10 -11.57 -8.42 -24.01
CA ALA A 10 -10.74 -8.24 -22.83
C ALA A 10 -11.25 -7.11 -21.91
N PHE A 11 -11.77 -6.01 -22.48
CA PHE A 11 -12.38 -4.94 -21.69
C PHE A 11 -13.72 -5.34 -21.09
N ASP A 12 -14.58 -6.02 -21.85
CA ASP A 12 -15.90 -6.46 -21.36
C ASP A 12 -15.78 -7.53 -20.25
N ASN A 13 -14.76 -8.40 -20.34
CA ASN A 13 -14.45 -9.41 -19.33
C ASN A 13 -13.55 -8.89 -18.19
N HIS A 14 -13.10 -7.63 -18.25
CA HIS A 14 -12.26 -7.06 -17.20
C HIS A 14 -13.09 -6.86 -15.93
N GLN A 15 -13.00 -7.83 -15.02
CA GLN A 15 -13.45 -7.64 -13.65
C GLN A 15 -12.44 -6.74 -12.96
N ARG A 16 -12.90 -5.54 -12.59
CA ARG A 16 -12.11 -4.65 -11.74
C ARG A 16 -11.69 -5.45 -10.51
N ALA A 17 -10.38 -5.47 -10.22
CA ALA A 17 -9.90 -6.05 -8.97
C ALA A 17 -10.79 -5.51 -7.83
N PRO A 18 -11.20 -6.35 -6.87
CA PRO A 18 -11.85 -5.87 -5.66
C PRO A 18 -11.00 -4.70 -5.19
N ARG A 19 -11.61 -3.51 -4.98
CA ARG A 19 -10.88 -2.36 -4.44
C ARG A 19 -10.07 -2.92 -3.27
N ASP A 20 -8.74 -2.79 -3.29
CA ASP A 20 -7.94 -3.11 -2.13
C ASP A 20 -8.62 -2.40 -0.96
N ILE A 21 -9.29 -3.17 -0.11
CA ILE A 21 -9.92 -2.63 1.08
C ILE A 21 -8.74 -2.49 2.02
N VAL A 22 -7.95 -1.44 1.80
CA VAL A 22 -6.98 -1.02 2.80
C VAL A 22 -7.83 -0.66 4.01
N PRO A 23 -7.67 -1.35 5.15
CA PRO A 23 -8.45 -1.02 6.33
C PRO A 23 -8.23 0.46 6.65
N HIS A 24 -9.33 1.23 6.65
CA HIS A 24 -9.28 2.62 7.03
C HIS A 24 -9.15 2.68 8.55
N VAL A 25 -7.92 2.72 9.04
CA VAL A 25 -7.64 2.96 10.45
C VAL A 25 -7.70 4.47 10.67
N GLU A 26 -8.66 4.92 11.47
CA GLU A 26 -8.70 6.32 11.89
C GLU A 26 -7.56 6.56 12.88
N HIS A 27 -6.55 7.32 12.46
CA HIS A 27 -5.48 7.80 13.34
C HIS A 27 -5.83 9.20 13.84
N THR A 28 -5.67 9.45 15.14
CA THR A 28 -5.74 10.81 15.66
C THR A 28 -4.53 11.63 15.19
N LEU A 29 -4.64 12.97 15.20
CA LEU A 29 -3.50 13.84 14.88
C LEU A 29 -2.29 13.58 15.79
N ASP A 30 -2.53 13.19 17.04
CA ASP A 30 -1.46 12.87 17.98
C ASP A 30 -0.81 11.52 17.66
N ASP A 31 -1.57 10.53 17.19
CA ASP A 31 -1.00 9.27 16.70
C ASP A 31 -0.12 9.50 15.46
N LEU A 32 -0.57 10.38 14.55
CA LEU A 32 0.21 10.75 13.36
C LEU A 32 1.51 11.48 13.73
N ARG A 33 1.48 12.37 14.73
CA ARG A 33 2.69 13.04 15.26
C ARG A 33 3.64 12.01 15.88
N ARG A 34 3.13 11.10 16.71
CA ARG A 34 3.95 10.07 17.36
C ARG A 34 4.53 9.08 16.36
N LEU A 35 3.82 8.80 15.26
CA LEU A 35 4.33 8.05 14.12
C LEU A 35 5.46 8.79 13.41
N ALA A 36 5.26 10.07 13.09
CA ALA A 36 6.28 10.90 12.47
C ALA A 36 7.54 11.02 13.35
N ASP A 37 7.36 11.06 14.68
CA ASP A 37 8.44 11.13 15.66
C ASP A 37 9.08 9.78 15.99
N GLY A 38 8.64 8.68 15.36
CA GLY A 38 9.16 7.33 15.57
C GLY A 38 8.88 6.75 16.95
N THR A 39 7.98 7.36 17.72
CA THR A 39 7.63 6.94 19.08
C THR A 39 6.42 6.01 19.13
N LEU A 40 5.63 5.94 18.04
CA LEU A 40 4.53 5.00 17.89
C LEU A 40 4.91 3.89 16.91
N GLN A 41 4.62 2.65 17.30
CA GLN A 41 4.64 1.50 16.41
C GLN A 41 3.25 1.28 15.82
N VAL A 42 3.19 0.95 14.53
CA VAL A 42 1.94 0.59 13.84
C VAL A 42 1.97 -0.88 13.45
N GLN A 43 0.80 -1.51 13.50
CA GLN A 43 0.63 -2.84 12.96
C GLN A 43 0.39 -2.75 11.46
N VAL A 44 1.21 -3.44 10.68
CA VAL A 44 1.14 -3.51 9.22
C VAL A 44 0.71 -4.92 8.84
N THR A 45 -0.32 -5.02 8.02
CA THR A 45 -0.73 -6.27 7.38
C THR A 45 -0.38 -6.22 5.91
N HIS A 46 0.41 -7.17 5.43
CA HIS A 46 0.78 -7.30 4.02
C HIS A 46 0.52 -8.71 3.52
N TYR A 47 0.32 -8.84 2.21
CA TYR A 47 0.02 -10.11 1.56
C TYR A 47 1.12 -10.45 0.56
N GLU A 48 1.65 -11.66 0.64
CA GLU A 48 2.62 -12.19 -0.33
C GLU A 48 1.93 -13.24 -1.20
N MET A 49 2.14 -13.16 -2.51
CA MET A 49 1.60 -14.12 -3.47
C MET A 49 2.72 -15.06 -3.93
N SER A 50 2.53 -16.36 -3.76
CA SER A 50 3.46 -17.43 -4.14
C SER A 50 2.77 -18.46 -5.04
N GLU A 51 3.53 -19.45 -5.53
CA GLU A 51 2.98 -20.59 -6.28
C GLU A 51 1.95 -21.42 -5.48
N TYR A 52 1.98 -21.33 -4.15
CA TYR A 52 1.07 -22.03 -3.24
C TYR A 52 -0.17 -21.21 -2.84
N GLY A 53 -0.27 -19.95 -3.31
CA GLY A 53 -1.39 -19.05 -3.01
C GLY A 53 -0.97 -17.76 -2.32
N VAL A 54 -1.93 -17.11 -1.66
CA VAL A 54 -1.75 -15.83 -0.97
C VAL A 54 -1.57 -16.08 0.54
N THR A 55 -0.48 -15.55 1.10
CA THR A 55 -0.17 -15.61 2.53
C THR A 55 -0.31 -14.22 3.14
N GLN A 56 -1.00 -14.12 4.28
CA GLN A 56 -1.11 -12.89 5.05
C GLN A 56 -0.04 -12.84 6.14
N PHE A 57 0.65 -11.72 6.24
CA PHE A 57 1.61 -11.40 7.30
C PHE A 57 1.13 -10.20 8.09
N THR A 58 1.38 -10.23 9.40
CA THR A 58 1.09 -9.11 10.30
C THR A 58 2.30 -8.86 11.18
N GLU A 59 2.82 -7.63 11.14
CA GLU A 59 4.03 -7.23 11.85
C GLU A 59 3.89 -5.84 12.48
N TRP A 60 4.74 -5.53 13.47
CA TRP A 60 4.83 -4.20 14.07
C TRP A 60 6.00 -3.44 13.45
N ALA A 61 5.71 -2.27 12.86
CA ALA A 61 6.68 -1.41 12.23
C ALA A 61 6.82 -0.07 12.98
N THR A 62 8.03 0.47 12.99
CA THR A 62 8.30 1.85 13.44
C THR A 62 8.54 2.72 12.21
N VAL A 63 7.89 3.87 12.14
CA VAL A 63 8.13 4.85 11.07
C VAL A 63 9.30 5.72 11.49
N ALA A 64 10.45 5.59 10.82
CA ALA A 64 11.60 6.46 11.06
C ALA A 64 11.39 7.82 10.38
N HIS A 65 11.98 8.89 10.95
CA HIS A 65 12.00 10.19 10.29
C HIS A 65 12.59 10.08 8.87
N PRO A 66 12.00 10.76 7.88
CA PRO A 66 12.58 10.80 6.54
C PRO A 66 13.96 11.45 6.61
N ILE A 67 14.96 10.77 6.05
CA ILE A 67 16.28 11.36 5.85
C ILE A 67 16.13 12.38 4.72
N ALA A 68 15.89 13.64 5.09
CA ALA A 68 15.99 14.73 4.14
C ALA A 68 17.47 14.86 3.76
N ASN A 69 17.82 14.46 2.53
CA ASN A 69 19.07 14.89 1.93
C ASN A 69 18.97 16.41 1.72
N THR A 70 19.21 17.21 2.76
CA THR A 70 19.53 18.62 2.60
C THR A 70 20.85 18.66 1.85
N ARG A 71 20.77 18.71 0.52
CA ARG A 71 21.88 19.12 -0.31
C ARG A 71 22.19 20.55 0.15
N GLU A 72 23.25 20.69 0.92
CA GLU A 72 23.73 21.99 1.39
C GLU A 72 23.87 22.90 0.18
N GLU A 73 22.97 23.88 0.05
CA GLU A 73 23.16 25.03 -0.80
C GLU A 73 24.22 25.92 -0.13
N HIS A 74 25.48 25.47 -0.18
CA HIS A 74 26.62 26.35 0.03
C HIS A 74 26.81 27.15 -1.26
N ARG A 75 26.27 28.38 -1.27
CA ARG A 75 26.73 29.45 -2.16
C ARG A 75 26.77 30.78 -1.46
#